data_AF-A0AAC9MU14-F1
#
_entry.id   AF-A0AAC9MU14-F1
#
_cell.length_a   1.000
_cell.length_b   1.000
_cell.length_c   1.000
_cell.angle_alpha   90.00
_cell.angle_beta   90.00
_cell.angle_gamma   90.00
#
_symmetry.space_group_name_H-M   'P 1'
#
loop_
_entity.id
_entity.type
_entity.pdbx_description
1 polymer ?
#
loop_
_entity_poly.entity_id
_entity_poly.type
_entity_poly.pdbx_seq_one_letter_code
_entity_poly.pdbx_strand_id
1 'polypeptide(L)'
;MASGGIVGDCWVCGELVWEDEWDEEWFMAHGEFIHEKCRDTANHLSQTTRQIKKEIIELKKLVLSCQREIKRLRESIERLINIHFKEKKENHGKAFFRGTGEGA
;
A
#
# COMPACT_ATOMS: atom_id res chain seq x y z
N MET A 1 12.92 2.12 -52.86
CA MET A 1 11.72 2.00 -52.02
C MET A 1 12.09 1.04 -50.92
N ALA A 2 12.46 1.54 -49.74
CA ALA A 2 12.63 0.67 -48.59
C ALA A 2 11.21 0.36 -48.08
N SER A 3 10.75 -0.87 -48.26
CA SER A 3 9.50 -1.35 -47.68
C SER A 3 9.81 -2.00 -46.35
N GLY A 4 9.98 -1.21 -45.29
CA GLY A 4 10.01 -1.74 -43.94
C GLY A 4 8.62 -2.29 -43.58
N GLY A 5 8.55 -3.48 -43.00
CA GLY A 5 7.31 -3.99 -42.40
C GLY A 5 6.99 -3.26 -41.09
N ILE A 6 5.72 -3.25 -40.69
CA ILE A 6 5.34 -2.86 -39.32
C ILE A 6 5.66 -4.03 -38.40
N VAL A 7 6.42 -3.78 -37.32
CA VAL A 7 6.81 -4.81 -36.34
C VAL A 7 5.96 -4.77 -35.07
N GLY A 8 5.31 -3.64 -34.77
CA GLY A 8 4.40 -3.51 -33.63
C GLY A 8 4.06 -2.06 -33.30
N ASP A 9 3.59 -1.84 -32.08
CA ASP A 9 3.24 -0.53 -31.53
C ASP A 9 4.22 -0.13 -30.44
N CYS A 10 4.69 1.13 -30.46
CA CYS A 10 5.55 1.67 -29.42
C CYS A 10 4.71 2.05 -28.20
N TRP A 11 4.84 1.33 -27.09
CA TRP A 11 4.07 1.62 -25.88
C TRP A 11 4.38 2.98 -25.24
N VAL A 12 5.49 3.62 -25.62
CA VAL A 12 5.92 4.92 -25.09
C VAL A 12 5.14 6.07 -25.72
N CYS A 13 5.01 6.09 -27.05
CA CYS A 13 4.33 7.18 -27.78
C CYS A 13 2.99 6.77 -28.41
N GLY A 14 2.70 5.47 -28.49
CA GLY A 14 1.50 4.92 -29.14
C GLY A 14 1.56 4.91 -30.67
N GLU A 15 2.71 5.19 -31.28
CA GLU A 15 2.89 5.16 -32.74
C GLU A 15 3.33 3.78 -33.22
N LEU A 16 3.03 3.46 -34.50
CA LEU A 16 3.51 2.25 -35.17
C LEU A 16 5.04 2.25 -35.25
N VAL A 17 5.64 1.08 -35.07
CA VAL A 17 7.08 0.84 -35.18
C VAL A 17 7.36 0.09 -36.47
N TRP A 18 8.26 0.65 -37.27
CA TRP A 18 8.74 0.05 -38.51
C TRP A 18 10.02 -0.75 -38.27
N GLU A 19 10.25 -1.75 -39.12
CA GLU A 19 11.38 -2.69 -39.05
C GLU A 19 12.77 -2.03 -39.04
N ASP A 20 12.89 -0.79 -39.51
CA ASP A 20 14.13 0.00 -39.57
C ASP A 20 14.23 1.07 -38.46
N GLU A 21 13.23 1.19 -37.58
CA GLU A 21 13.16 2.25 -36.56
C GLU A 21 13.23 1.76 -35.10
N TRP A 22 13.17 0.44 -34.89
CA TRP A 22 13.11 -0.14 -33.55
C TRP A 22 14.48 -0.30 -32.91
N ASP A 23 14.52 -0.18 -31.58
CA ASP A 23 15.73 -0.39 -30.79
C ASP A 23 16.00 -1.89 -30.57
N GLU A 24 17.02 -2.43 -31.24
CA GLU A 24 17.39 -3.84 -31.14
C GLU A 24 17.83 -4.25 -29.73
N GLU A 25 18.61 -3.40 -29.06
CA GLU A 25 19.09 -3.68 -27.71
C GLU A 25 17.93 -3.73 -26.71
N TRP A 26 16.96 -2.83 -26.85
CA TRP A 26 15.76 -2.80 -26.02
C TRP A 26 14.94 -4.07 -26.20
N PHE A 27 14.66 -4.46 -27.44
CA PHE A 27 13.90 -5.67 -27.72
C PHE A 27 14.60 -6.92 -27.18
N MET A 28 15.92 -7.03 -27.32
CA MET A 28 16.67 -8.15 -26.75
C MET A 28 16.61 -8.21 -25.22
N ALA A 29 16.57 -7.05 -24.56
CA ALA A 29 16.50 -6.96 -23.10
C ALA A 29 15.08 -7.13 -22.54
N HIS A 30 14.06 -6.68 -23.27
CA HIS A 30 12.70 -6.50 -22.77
C HIS A 30 11.61 -7.23 -23.57
N GLY A 31 11.90 -7.66 -24.80
CA GLY A 31 10.94 -8.30 -25.72
C GLY A 31 9.89 -7.34 -26.28
N GLU A 32 10.18 -6.04 -26.30
CA GLU A 32 9.23 -4.98 -26.66
C GLU A 32 9.77 -4.18 -27.85
N PHE A 33 8.90 -3.86 -28.81
CA PHE A 33 9.24 -2.95 -29.90
C PHE A 33 9.00 -1.51 -29.48
N ILE A 34 10.07 -0.72 -29.44
CA ILE A 34 10.01 0.73 -29.23
C ILE A 34 10.86 1.43 -30.29
N HIS A 35 10.50 2.66 -30.63
CA HIS A 35 11.39 3.49 -31.45
C HIS A 35 12.70 3.78 -30.70
N GLU A 36 13.82 3.85 -31.41
CA GLU A 36 15.12 4.23 -30.83
C GLU A 36 15.04 5.58 -30.09
N LYS A 37 14.32 6.57 -30.67
CA LYS A 37 14.06 7.88 -30.06
C LYS A 37 13.32 7.80 -28.71
N CYS A 38 12.60 6.71 -28.45
CA CYS A 38 11.80 6.51 -27.24
C CYS A 38 12.57 5.79 -26.13
N ARG A 39 13.79 5.28 -26.39
CA ARG A 39 14.61 4.50 -25.44
C ARG A 39 14.82 5.19 -24.10
N ASP A 40 15.20 6.47 -24.11
CA ASP A 40 15.46 7.21 -22.87
C ASP A 40 14.20 7.39 -22.03
N THR A 41 13.06 7.62 -22.68
CA THR A 41 11.77 7.74 -22.01
C THR A 41 11.33 6.38 -21.47
N ALA A 42 11.49 5.30 -22.24
CA ALA A 42 11.22 3.94 -21.80
C ALA A 42 12.04 3.55 -20.56
N ASN A 43 13.34 3.89 -20.56
CA ASN A 43 14.24 3.71 -19.42
C ASN A 43 13.76 4.50 -18.19
N HIS A 44 13.45 5.78 -18.38
CA HIS A 44 12.98 6.64 -17.30
C HIS A 44 11.68 6.11 -16.69
N LEU A 45 10.69 5.78 -17.52
CA LEU A 45 9.41 5.20 -17.09
C LEU A 45 9.61 3.86 -16.37
N SER A 46 10.53 3.02 -16.84
CA SER A 46 10.88 1.75 -16.20
C SER A 46 11.50 1.96 -14.81
N GLN A 47 12.41 2.92 -14.67
CA GLN A 47 13.02 3.27 -13.39
C GLN A 47 12.00 3.85 -12.42
N THR A 48 11.19 4.81 -12.87
CA THR A 48 10.14 5.45 -12.08
C THR A 48 9.11 4.41 -11.62
N THR A 49 8.71 3.48 -12.50
CA THR A 49 7.80 2.38 -12.14
C THR A 49 8.41 1.48 -11.05
N ARG A 50 9.71 1.17 -11.12
CA ARG A 50 10.41 0.40 -10.08
C ARG A 50 10.44 1.16 -8.75
N GLN A 51 10.66 2.48 -8.76
CA GLN A 51 10.64 3.31 -7.56
C GLN A 51 9.25 3.35 -6.92
N ILE A 52 8.21 3.65 -7.72
CA ILE A 52 6.82 3.67 -7.25
C ILE A 52 6.42 2.30 -6.65
N LYS A 53 6.80 1.19 -7.28
CA LYS A 53 6.54 -0.16 -6.74
C LYS A 53 7.18 -0.35 -5.36
N LYS A 54 8.40 0.13 -5.14
CA LYS A 54 9.07 0.07 -3.83
C LYS A 54 8.33 0.92 -2.80
N GLU A 55 7.95 2.14 -3.14
CA GLU A 55 7.20 3.03 -2.26
C GLU A 55 5.84 2.44 -1.86
N ILE A 56 5.12 1.84 -2.81
CA ILE A 56 3.85 1.14 -2.55
C ILE A 56 4.06 0.02 -1.54
N ILE A 57 5.14 -0.75 -1.63
CA ILE A 57 5.45 -1.83 -0.68
C ILE A 57 5.69 -1.24 0.72
N GLU A 58 6.46 -0.17 0.84
CA GLU A 58 6.72 0.47 2.14
C GLU A 58 5.44 1.08 2.73
N LEU A 59 4.64 1.77 1.93
CA LEU A 59 3.34 2.30 2.36
C LEU A 59 2.40 1.18 2.84
N LYS A 60 2.36 0.04 2.14
CA LYS A 60 1.58 -1.14 2.59
C LYS A 60 2.05 -1.65 3.94
N LYS A 61 3.37 -1.71 4.18
CA LYS A 61 3.92 -2.11 5.49
C LYS A 61 3.51 -1.13 6.59
N LEU A 62 3.58 0.17 6.33
CA LEU A 62 3.16 1.20 7.29
C LEU A 62 1.67 1.09 7.61
N VAL A 63 0.81 0.93 6.61
CA VAL A 63 -0.63 0.74 6.81
C VAL A 63 -0.91 -0.48 7.70
N LEU A 64 -0.27 -1.61 7.43
CA LEU A 64 -0.40 -2.82 8.27
C LEU A 64 0.11 -2.60 9.70
N SER A 65 1.17 -1.80 9.88
CA SER A 65 1.67 -1.43 11.21
C SER A 65 0.64 -0.61 11.98
N CYS A 66 0.12 0.46 11.37
CA CYS A 66 -0.91 1.30 11.97
C CYS A 66 -2.18 0.51 12.29
N GLN A 67 -2.62 -0.40 11.41
CA GLN A 67 -3.78 -1.27 11.68
C GLN A 67 -3.58 -2.15 12.92
N ARG A 68 -2.37 -2.71 13.11
CA ARG A 68 -2.04 -3.51 14.30
C ARG A 68 -2.04 -2.66 15.57
N GLU A 69 -1.53 -1.43 15.49
CA GLU A 69 -1.51 -0.51 16.62
C GLU A 69 -2.92 -0.06 17.02
N ILE A 70 -3.77 0.29 16.05
CA ILE A 70 -5.18 0.59 16.28
C ILE A 70 -5.88 -0.57 16.98
N LYS A 71 -5.65 -1.81 16.53
CA LYS A 71 -6.22 -3.00 17.17
C LYS A 71 -5.79 -3.12 18.63
N ARG A 72 -4.48 -2.97 18.92
CA ARG A 72 -3.95 -3.03 20.29
C ARG A 72 -4.52 -1.94 21.19
N LEU A 73 -4.66 -0.73 20.67
CA LEU A 73 -5.24 0.39 21.42
C LEU A 73 -6.72 0.14 21.73
N ARG A 74 -7.50 -0.38 20.78
CA ARG A 74 -8.90 -0.78 21.01
C ARG A 74 -9.02 -1.84 22.11
N GLU A 75 -8.24 -2.91 22.04
CA GLU A 75 -8.21 -3.96 23.07
C GLU A 75 -7.80 -3.42 24.45
N SER A 76 -6.94 -2.40 24.49
CA SER A 76 -6.52 -1.76 25.74
C SER A 76 -7.63 -0.87 26.31
N ILE A 77 -8.32 -0.11 25.47
CA ILE A 77 -9.50 0.68 25.86
C ILE A 77 -10.59 -0.22 26.43
N GLU A 78 -10.91 -1.33 25.76
CA GLU A 78 -11.92 -2.30 26.23
C GLU A 78 -11.56 -2.88 27.60
N ARG A 79 -10.28 -3.21 27.83
CA ARG A 79 -9.81 -3.68 29.15
C ARG A 79 -9.99 -2.63 30.23
N LEU A 80 -9.61 -1.37 29.97
CA LEU A 80 -9.74 -0.28 30.92
C LEU A 80 -11.21 0.00 31.26
N ILE A 81 -12.08 -0.01 30.26
CA ILE A 81 -13.53 0.13 30.45
C ILE A 81 -14.06 -0.97 31.37
N ASN A 82 -13.69 -2.23 31.14
CA ASN A 82 -14.13 -3.36 31.95
C ASN A 82 -13.64 -3.28 33.41
N ILE A 83 -12.40 -2.83 33.63
CA ILE A 83 -11.87 -2.59 34.99
C ILE A 83 -12.68 -1.51 35.69
N HIS A 84 -12.88 -0.37 35.05
CA HIS A 84 -13.63 0.74 35.64
C HIS A 84 -15.07 0.33 36.00
N PHE A 85 -15.77 -0.43 35.14
CA PHE A 85 -17.12 -0.89 35.44
C PHE A 85 -17.15 -1.89 36.61
N LYS A 86 -16.16 -2.78 36.73
CA LYS A 86 -16.02 -3.69 37.88
C LYS A 86 -15.82 -2.91 39.18
N GLU A 87 -14.88 -1.97 39.20
CA GLU A 87 -14.59 -1.13 40.38
C GLU A 87 -15.81 -0.31 40.82
N LYS A 88 -16.56 0.26 39.86
CA LYS A 88 -17.80 1.00 40.18
C LYS A 88 -18.88 0.09 40.79
N LYS A 89 -19.01 -1.15 40.30
CA LYS A 89 -19.97 -2.13 40.83
C LYS A 89 -19.59 -2.56 42.26
N GLU A 90 -18.31 -2.80 42.52
CA GLU A 90 -17.83 -3.15 43.86
C GLU A 90 -17.95 -2.00 44.86
N ASN A 91 -17.67 -0.77 44.43
CA ASN A 91 -17.81 0.42 45.28
C ASN A 91 -19.28 0.75 45.60
N HIS A 92 -20.21 0.60 44.64
CA HIS A 92 -21.64 0.74 44.93
C HIS A 92 -22.19 -0.40 45.81
N GLY A 93 -21.70 -1.63 45.64
CA GLY A 93 -22.05 -2.75 46.53
C GLY A 93 -21.60 -2.54 47.97
N LYS A 94 -20.40 -1.99 48.20
CA LYS A 94 -19.88 -1.67 49.53
C LYS A 94 -20.59 -0.47 50.18
N ALA A 95 -20.99 0.53 49.39
CA ALA A 95 -21.76 1.68 49.90
C ALA A 95 -23.16 1.27 50.38
N PHE A 96 -23.80 0.30 49.71
CA PHE A 96 -25.12 -0.21 50.09
C PHE A 96 -25.09 -0.99 51.42
N PHE A 97 -24.03 -1.76 51.70
CA PHE A 97 -23.90 -2.54 52.94
C PHE A 97 -23.48 -1.74 54.19
N ARG A 98 -23.00 -0.49 54.03
CA ARG A 98 -22.67 0.39 55.18
C ARG A 98 -23.83 1.27 55.64
N GLY A 99 -24.96 1.29 54.93
CA GLY A 99 -26.10 2.17 55.21
C GLY A 99 -27.27 1.54 55.99
N THR A 100 -27.21 0.25 56.35
CA THR A 100 -28.32 -0.46 57.03
C THR A 100 -27.97 -0.92 58.44
N GLY A 101 -26.96 -0.33 59.07
CA GLY A 101 -26.44 -0.72 60.39
C GLY A 101 -26.79 0.23 61.54
N GLU A 102 -27.85 1.03 61.43
CA GLU A 102 -28.39 1.81 62.55
C GLU A 102 -29.81 1.33 62.87
N GLY A 103 -29.99 0.69 64.02
CA GLY A 103 -31.31 0.43 64.59
C GLY A 103 -31.54 -0.99 65.11
N ALA A 104 -30.89 -1.35 66.22
CA ALA A 104 -31.42 -2.26 67.24
C ALA A 104 -30.78 -1.93 68.59
#